data_AF-A0A7S4CAI9-F1
#
_entry.id   AF-A0A7S4CAI9-F1
#
_cell.length_a   1.000
_cell.length_b   1.000
_cell.length_c   1.000
_cell.angle_alpha   90.00
_cell.angle_beta   90.00
_cell.angle_gamma   90.00
#
_symmetry.space_group_name_H-M   'P 1'
#
loop_
_entity.id
_entity.type
_entity.pdbx_description
1 polymer ?
#
loop_
_entity_poly.entity_id
_entity_poly.type
_entity_poly.pdbx_seq_one_letter_code
_entity_poly.pdbx_strand_id
1 'polypeptide(L)'
;RPVVSFQNGVTQTLGPAEWTVEVNRVVQARRTQIPLRLAWAITVHKCQGMEIDALEISMDGMFEYGQAYVALSRATTLEGLRLVDFRPDRIRAHPKVVDFHRRLSAASGEVADGPAPHARPPSPFH
;
A
#
# COMPACT_ATOMS: atom_id res chain seq x y z
N ARG A 1 -0.04 21.48 25.86
CA ARG A 1 -0.56 20.15 25.48
C ARG A 1 -0.93 20.22 24.01
N PRO A 2 -0.56 19.26 23.15
CA PRO A 2 -0.88 19.33 21.74
C PRO A 2 -2.40 19.23 21.53
N VAL A 3 -2.92 20.07 20.63
CA VAL A 3 -4.29 20.00 20.12
C VAL A 3 -4.21 19.28 18.78
N VAL A 4 -4.92 18.17 18.65
CA VAL A 4 -4.90 17.31 17.47
C VAL A 4 -6.27 17.30 16.83
N SER A 5 -6.31 17.61 15.55
CA SER A 5 -7.48 17.42 14.70
C SER A 5 -7.37 16.05 14.03
N PHE A 6 -8.36 15.18 14.25
CA PHE A 6 -8.44 13.85 13.66
C PHE A 6 -9.26 13.88 12.38
N GLN A 7 -9.03 12.91 11.49
CA GLN A 7 -9.71 12.84 10.19
C GLN A 7 -11.24 12.65 10.30
N ASN A 8 -11.73 12.15 11.43
CA ASN A 8 -13.16 12.06 11.72
C ASN A 8 -13.81 13.41 12.13
N GLY A 9 -13.08 14.52 12.03
CA GLY A 9 -13.55 15.87 12.37
C GLY A 9 -13.45 16.23 13.84
N VAL A 10 -13.07 15.29 14.71
CA VAL A 10 -12.91 15.56 16.16
C VAL A 10 -11.59 16.29 16.41
N THR A 11 -11.64 17.36 17.21
CA THR A 11 -10.44 18.03 17.71
C THR A 11 -10.31 17.79 19.21
N GLN A 12 -9.16 17.26 19.64
CA GLN A 12 -8.94 16.90 21.04
C GLN A 12 -7.59 17.42 21.54
N THR A 13 -7.57 17.89 22.79
CA THR A 13 -6.32 18.16 23.50
C THR A 13 -5.80 16.86 24.11
N LEU A 14 -4.62 16.40 23.67
CA LEU A 14 -4.04 15.15 24.17
C LEU A 14 -3.15 15.40 25.40
N GLY A 15 -3.46 14.69 26.48
CA GLY A 15 -2.64 14.61 27.68
C GLY A 15 -1.65 13.43 27.64
N PRO A 16 -0.73 13.35 28.60
CA PRO A 16 0.08 12.15 28.79
C PRO A 16 -0.81 10.96 29.11
N ALA A 17 -0.63 9.86 28.38
CA ALA A 17 -1.17 8.56 28.69
C ALA A 17 -0.07 7.69 29.30
N GLU A 18 -0.50 6.60 29.91
CA GLU A 18 0.38 5.70 30.64
C GLU A 18 0.20 4.27 30.18
N TRP A 19 1.33 3.58 30.03
CA TRP A 19 1.39 2.18 29.68
C TRP A 19 2.25 1.44 30.69
N THR A 20 1.76 0.32 31.17
CA THR A 20 2.48 -0.60 32.04
C THR A 20 2.77 -1.90 31.30
N VAL A 21 3.95 -2.46 31.56
CA VAL A 21 4.31 -3.81 31.12
C VAL A 21 4.31 -4.69 32.36
N GLU A 22 3.41 -5.66 32.39
CA GLU A 22 3.25 -6.59 33.50
C GLU A 22 3.75 -7.99 33.12
N VAL A 23 4.53 -8.60 34.01
CA VAL A 23 4.96 -10.00 33.91
C VAL A 23 4.63 -10.66 35.23
N ASN A 24 3.91 -11.79 35.19
CA ASN A 24 3.45 -12.51 36.38
C ASN A 24 2.66 -11.63 37.36
N ARG A 25 1.82 -10.72 36.85
CA ARG A 25 1.04 -9.73 37.63
C ARG A 25 1.89 -8.72 38.42
N VAL A 26 3.17 -8.60 38.08
CA VAL A 26 4.08 -7.59 38.63
C VAL A 26 4.41 -6.60 37.53
N VAL A 27 4.21 -5.31 37.80
CA VAL A 27 4.59 -4.23 36.88
C VAL A 27 6.11 -4.17 36.79
N GLN A 28 6.65 -4.50 35.63
CA GLN A 28 8.09 -4.49 35.35
C GLN A 28 8.55 -3.14 34.81
N ALA A 29 7.69 -2.43 34.07
CA ALA A 29 7.99 -1.12 33.52
C ALA A 29 6.73 -0.27 33.38
N ARG A 30 6.90 1.04 33.47
CA ARG A 30 5.85 2.04 33.27
C ARG A 30 6.40 3.13 32.35
N ARG A 31 5.60 3.55 31.39
CA ARG A 31 5.91 4.64 30.46
C ARG A 31 4.78 5.64 30.46
N THR A 32 5.10 6.91 30.70
CA THR A 32 4.15 8.02 30.58
C THR A 32 4.56 8.87 29.37
N GLN A 33 3.67 8.99 28.39
CA GLN A 33 3.95 9.74 27.15
C GLN A 33 2.63 10.24 26.54
N ILE A 34 2.68 11.34 25.79
CA ILE A 34 1.56 11.73 24.92
C ILE A 34 1.38 10.63 23.85
N PRO A 35 0.16 10.10 23.64
CA PRO A 35 -0.11 8.99 22.72
C PRO A 35 -0.05 9.42 21.24
N LEU A 36 1.07 10.00 20.83
CA LEU A 36 1.33 10.45 19.47
C LEU A 36 2.63 9.88 18.98
N ARG A 37 2.62 9.46 17.71
CA ARG A 37 3.79 9.05 16.96
C ARG A 37 3.70 9.67 15.57
N LEU A 38 4.84 10.07 15.00
CA LEU A 38 4.90 10.50 13.60
C LEU A 38 4.42 9.35 12.71
N ALA A 39 3.35 9.59 11.96
CA ALA A 39 2.69 8.61 11.09
C ALA A 39 2.98 8.84 9.60
N TRP A 40 3.90 9.75 9.25
CA TRP A 40 4.25 10.07 7.86
C TRP A 40 4.87 8.89 7.09
N ALA A 41 5.55 7.98 7.80
CA ALA A 41 6.05 6.75 7.22
C ALA A 41 6.03 5.64 8.28
N ILE A 42 5.33 4.56 7.99
CA ILE A 42 5.25 3.36 8.84
C ILE A 42 5.72 2.17 8.01
N THR A 43 6.52 1.28 8.61
CA THR A 43 6.97 0.07 7.92
C THR A 43 5.80 -0.90 7.74
N VAL A 44 5.78 -1.63 6.62
CA VAL A 44 4.73 -2.62 6.28
C VAL A 44 4.43 -3.58 7.44
N HIS A 45 5.46 -3.99 8.19
CA HIS A 45 5.33 -4.87 9.36
C HIS A 45 4.55 -4.26 10.53
N LYS A 46 4.55 -2.93 10.70
CA LYS A 46 3.79 -2.24 11.74
C LYS A 46 2.36 -1.92 11.31
N CYS A 47 2.05 -2.08 10.03
CA CYS A 47 0.71 -1.88 9.46
C CYS A 47 -0.10 -3.18 9.38
N GLN A 48 0.47 -4.33 9.75
CA GLN A 48 -0.19 -5.62 9.62
C GLN A 48 -1.43 -5.66 10.56
N GLY A 49 -2.62 -5.75 9.96
CA GLY A 49 -3.91 -5.75 10.67
C GLY A 49 -4.52 -4.37 10.90
N MET A 50 -3.96 -3.31 10.32
CA MET A 50 -4.54 -1.96 10.34
C MET A 50 -5.19 -1.65 8.99
N GLU A 51 -6.39 -1.07 9.02
CA GLU A 51 -6.94 -0.36 7.86
C GLU A 51 -6.24 0.99 7.76
N ILE A 52 -5.64 1.29 6.60
CA ILE A 52 -4.94 2.55 6.36
C ILE A 52 -5.70 3.30 5.28
N ASP A 53 -6.38 4.37 5.68
CA ASP A 53 -7.25 5.16 4.80
C ASP A 53 -6.49 5.97 3.76
N ALA A 54 -5.20 6.26 3.99
CA ALA A 54 -4.36 7.03 3.08
C ALA A 54 -3.00 6.34 2.89
N LEU A 55 -2.76 5.84 1.67
CA LEU A 55 -1.56 5.11 1.29
C LEU A 55 -0.81 5.87 0.20
N GLU A 56 0.43 6.24 0.50
CA GLU A 56 1.36 6.79 -0.49
C GLU A 56 2.36 5.72 -0.94
N ILE A 57 2.48 5.55 -2.25
CA ILE A 57 3.36 4.56 -2.87
C ILE A 57 4.28 5.26 -3.88
N SER A 58 5.60 5.19 -3.66
CA SER A 58 6.60 5.61 -4.66
C SER A 58 6.97 4.47 -5.60
N MET A 59 6.97 4.74 -6.90
CA MET A 59 7.37 3.77 -7.92
C MET A 59 8.87 3.80 -8.25
N ASP A 60 9.64 4.77 -7.76
CA ASP A 60 11.07 4.93 -8.12
C ASP A 60 11.97 3.79 -7.57
N GLY A 61 11.51 3.09 -6.53
CA GLY A 61 12.18 1.94 -5.93
C GLY A 61 11.64 0.56 -6.36
N MET A 62 10.68 0.49 -7.29
CA MET A 62 10.10 -0.78 -7.73
C MET A 62 10.93 -1.40 -8.87
N PHE A 63 11.49 -2.59 -8.64
CA PHE A 63 12.35 -3.27 -9.62
C PHE A 63 11.81 -4.64 -10.03
N GLU A 64 11.00 -5.30 -9.19
CA GLU A 64 10.48 -6.64 -9.45
C GLU A 64 9.14 -6.67 -10.18
N TYR A 65 8.91 -7.75 -10.94
CA TYR A 65 7.62 -8.02 -11.58
C TYR A 65 6.52 -8.22 -10.53
N GLY A 66 5.36 -7.61 -10.75
CA GLY A 66 4.20 -7.73 -9.85
C GLY A 66 4.27 -6.91 -8.55
N GLN A 67 5.41 -6.29 -8.24
CA GLN A 67 5.57 -5.48 -7.02
C GLN A 67 4.60 -4.28 -6.97
N ALA A 68 4.41 -3.61 -8.12
CA ALA A 68 3.44 -2.53 -8.26
C ALA A 68 1.99 -3.01 -8.01
N TYR A 69 1.62 -4.19 -8.53
CA TYR A 69 0.29 -4.77 -8.32
C TYR A 69 0.05 -5.14 -6.85
N VAL A 70 1.05 -5.72 -6.18
CA VAL A 70 0.94 -6.06 -4.76
C VAL A 70 0.78 -4.81 -3.90
N ALA A 71 1.50 -3.73 -4.22
CA ALA A 71 1.39 -2.48 -3.48
C ALA A 71 0.04 -1.80 -3.70
N LEU A 72 -0.43 -1.75 -4.96
CA LEU A 72 -1.73 -1.17 -5.33
C LEU A 72 -2.92 -1.92 -4.74
N SER A 73 -2.85 -3.25 -4.68
CA SER A 73 -3.92 -4.09 -4.10
C SER A 73 -4.08 -3.97 -2.58
N ARG A 74 -3.25 -3.16 -1.90
CA ARG A 74 -3.40 -2.83 -0.48
C ARG A 74 -4.23 -1.58 -0.22
N ALA A 75 -4.42 -0.73 -1.23
CA ALA A 75 -5.33 0.39 -1.10
C ALA A 75 -6.78 -0.10 -1.12
N THR A 76 -7.58 0.37 -0.17
CA THR A 76 -9.01 0.05 -0.05
C THR A 76 -9.88 0.95 -0.92
N THR A 77 -9.47 2.20 -1.11
CA THR A 77 -10.15 3.19 -1.95
C THR A 77 -9.17 3.90 -2.88
N LEU A 78 -9.67 4.38 -4.02
CA LEU A 78 -8.87 5.15 -4.96
C LEU A 78 -8.58 6.57 -4.43
N GLU A 79 -9.50 7.15 -3.66
CA GLU A 79 -9.30 8.48 -3.07
C GLU A 79 -8.17 8.50 -2.02
N GLY A 80 -7.95 7.38 -1.33
CA GLY A 80 -6.87 7.21 -0.35
C GLY A 80 -5.51 6.88 -0.96
N LEU A 81 -5.43 6.62 -2.27
CA LEU A 81 -4.21 6.19 -2.94
C LEU A 81 -3.48 7.37 -3.58
N ARG A 82 -2.25 7.64 -3.12
CA ARG A 82 -1.33 8.59 -3.78
C ARG A 82 -0.15 7.86 -4.38
N LEU A 83 -0.05 7.91 -5.71
CA LEU A 83 1.11 7.44 -6.44
C LEU A 83 2.10 8.60 -6.65
N VAL A 84 3.34 8.39 -6.25
CA VAL A 84 4.46 9.31 -6.52
C VAL A 84 5.50 8.65 -7.41
N ASP A 85 6.20 9.47 -8.19
CA ASP A 85 7.24 9.02 -9.14
C ASP A 85 6.73 7.98 -10.17
N PHE A 86 5.51 8.18 -10.66
CA PHE A 86 4.81 7.23 -11.52
C PHE A 86 5.65 6.80 -12.73
N ARG A 87 5.87 5.49 -12.85
CA ARG A 87 6.66 4.87 -13.92
C ARG A 87 5.90 3.70 -14.55
N PRO A 88 5.26 3.91 -15.72
CA PRO A 88 4.47 2.87 -16.39
C PRO A 88 5.29 1.62 -16.69
N ASP A 89 6.58 1.78 -16.95
CA ASP A 89 7.55 0.70 -17.19
C ASP A 89 7.74 -0.24 -15.99
N ARG A 90 7.30 0.15 -14.79
CA ARG A 90 7.37 -0.68 -13.57
C ARG A 90 6.12 -1.50 -13.32
N ILE A 91 5.05 -1.23 -14.06
CA ILE A 91 3.81 -2.04 -14.02
C ILE A 91 3.98 -3.20 -15.00
N ARG A 92 4.62 -4.27 -14.55
CA ARG A 92 4.90 -5.45 -15.39
C ARG A 92 4.47 -6.74 -14.69
N ALA A 93 3.72 -7.55 -15.41
CA ALA A 93 3.47 -8.94 -15.03
C ALA A 93 4.63 -9.82 -15.52
N HIS A 94 4.97 -10.86 -14.76
CA HIS A 94 6.00 -11.80 -15.18
C HIS A 94 5.50 -12.62 -16.38
N PRO A 95 6.26 -12.77 -17.49
CA PRO A 95 5.81 -13.47 -18.70
C PRO A 95 5.28 -14.90 -18.44
N LYS A 96 5.96 -15.67 -17.58
CA LYS A 96 5.52 -17.01 -17.16
C LYS A 96 4.11 -17.04 -16.54
N VAL A 97 3.72 -15.99 -15.79
CA VAL A 97 2.39 -15.91 -15.17
C VAL A 97 1.33 -15.62 -16.22
N VAL A 98 1.64 -14.75 -17.19
CA VAL A 98 0.76 -14.48 -18.34
C VAL A 98 0.53 -15.75 -19.16
N ASP A 99 1.60 -16.50 -19.45
CA ASP A 99 1.50 -17.76 -20.18
C ASP A 99 0.72 -18.84 -19.40
N PHE A 100 0.90 -18.90 -18.08
CA PHE A 100 0.13 -19.79 -17.22
C PHE A 100 -1.36 -19.44 -17.25
N HIS A 101 -1.73 -18.18 -17.06
CA HIS A 101 -3.13 -17.74 -17.11
C HIS A 101 -3.74 -17.96 -18.50
N ARG A 102 -2.99 -17.72 -19.58
CA ARG A 102 -3.47 -18.01 -20.95
C ARG A 102 -3.81 -19.49 -21.14
N ARG A 103 -2.98 -20.40 -20.60
CA ARG A 103 -3.23 -21.85 -20.64
C ARG A 103 -4.44 -22.23 -19.79
N LEU A 104 -4.62 -21.61 -18.63
CA LEU A 104 -5.76 -21.83 -17.76
C LEU A 104 -7.07 -21.39 -18.44
N SER A 105 -7.14 -20.18 -18.96
CA SER A 105 -8.33 -19.65 -19.67
C SER A 105 -8.67 -20.47 -20.91
N ALA A 106 -7.66 -20.90 -21.67
CA ALA A 106 -7.86 -21.79 -22.82
C ALA A 106 -8.39 -23.18 -22.43
N ALA A 107 -8.02 -23.69 -21.26
CA ALA A 107 -8.55 -24.95 -20.72
C ALA A 107 -9.96 -24.80 -20.12
N SER A 108 -10.30 -23.60 -19.62
CA SER A 108 -11.59 -23.30 -18.99
C SER A 108 -12.68 -22.81 -19.96
N GLY A 109 -12.35 -22.53 -21.22
CA GLY A 109 -13.33 -22.09 -22.23
C GLY A 109 -13.79 -20.64 -22.07
N GLU A 110 -13.10 -19.83 -21.25
CA GLU A 110 -13.39 -18.41 -21.08
C GLU A 110 -12.48 -17.57 -22.00
N VAL A 111 -13.11 -16.77 -22.86
CA VAL A 111 -12.43 -15.85 -23.77
C VAL A 111 -11.70 -14.79 -22.94
N ALA A 112 -10.37 -14.79 -22.98
CA ALA A 112 -9.54 -13.86 -22.23
C ALA A 112 -9.68 -12.42 -22.76
N ASP A 113 -10.34 -11.57 -21.99
CA ASP A 113 -10.27 -10.10 -22.14
C ASP A 113 -8.93 -9.63 -21.56
N GLY A 114 -7.92 -9.53 -22.41
CA GLY A 114 -6.61 -8.97 -22.09
C GLY A 114 -6.27 -7.87 -23.09
N PRO A 115 -5.66 -6.75 -22.65
CA PRO A 115 -5.43 -5.63 -23.54
C PRO A 115 -4.48 -6.05 -24.65
N ALA A 116 -4.86 -5.74 -25.90
CA ALA A 116 -4.06 -5.99 -27.08
C ALA A 116 -2.64 -5.44 -26.89
N PRO A 117 -1.59 -6.13 -27.40
CA PRO A 117 -0.25 -5.56 -27.40
C PRO A 117 -0.33 -4.21 -28.11
N HIS A 118 0.06 -3.15 -27.41
CA HIS A 118 0.08 -1.77 -27.90
C HIS A 118 0.75 -1.77 -29.27
N ALA A 119 -0.05 -1.73 -30.33
CA ALA A 119 0.44 -1.53 -31.67
C ALA A 119 1.16 -0.17 -31.63
N ARG A 120 2.46 -0.17 -31.95
CA ARG A 120 3.13 1.09 -32.23
C ARG A 120 2.47 1.66 -33.49
N PRO A 121 2.00 2.92 -33.49
CA PRO A 121 1.58 3.54 -34.74
C PRO A 121 2.77 3.53 -35.71
N PRO A 122 2.54 3.32 -37.02
CA PRO A 122 3.61 3.45 -38.00
C PRO A 122 4.21 4.86 -37.91
N SER A 123 5.56 4.94 -37.89
CA SER A 123 6.29 6.19 -38.01
C SER A 123 5.87 6.88 -39.32
N PRO A 124 5.50 8.18 -39.31
CA PRO A 124 5.25 8.89 -40.56
C PRO A 124 6.53 9.32 -41.29
N PHE A 125 7.72 8.95 -40.83
CA PHE A 125 8.96 9.42 -41.45
C PHE A 125 10.04 8.33 -41.56
N HIS A 126 10.47 8.17 -42.82
CA HIS A 126 11.61 7.46 -43.43
C HIS A 126 11.65 5.93 -43.44
#